data_AF-A0A8S9S166-F1
#
_entry.id   AF-A0A8S9S166-F1
#
_cell.length_a   1.000
_cell.length_b   1.000
_cell.length_c   1.000
_cell.angle_alpha   90.00
_cell.angle_beta   90.00
_cell.angle_gamma   90.00
#
_symmetry.space_group_name_H-M   'P 1'
#
loop_
_entity.id
_entity.type
_entity.pdbx_description
1 polymer ?
#
loop_
_entity_poly.entity_id
_entity_poly.type
_entity_poly.pdbx_seq_one_letter_code
_entity_poly.pdbx_strand_id
1 'polypeptide(L)'
;MDSLDLVIQAAQSPWKSPVVGSSRLVYEVSNGVAAIDIPEDIYTSSDPLWKNYVVGYFIGDAPHVGSIHATVNRIWTSPGVKVKIDVQFISKTSFLFRIENEALRQKVLRRRYWHVTDVPLVINLWTPETAASPPNLSAMPL
;
A
#
# COMPACT_ATOMS: atom_id res chain seq x y z
N MET A 1 -18.43 -36.96 -46.83
CA MET A 1 -18.20 -37.11 -45.38
C MET A 1 -17.15 -36.07 -45.04
N ASP A 2 -17.58 -34.82 -44.94
CA ASP A 2 -16.71 -33.65 -44.72
C ASP A 2 -16.80 -33.29 -43.25
N SER A 3 -15.67 -33.43 -42.54
CA SER A 3 -15.54 -33.16 -41.12
C SER A 3 -15.34 -31.67 -40.89
N LEU A 4 -16.17 -31.08 -40.04
CA LEU A 4 -16.16 -29.67 -39.67
C LEU A 4 -14.95 -29.35 -38.78
N ASP A 5 -13.97 -28.61 -39.31
CA ASP A 5 -12.92 -27.98 -38.52
C ASP A 5 -13.50 -26.76 -37.78
N LEU A 6 -13.76 -26.94 -36.48
CA LEU A 6 -14.20 -25.86 -35.60
C LEU A 6 -12.98 -25.05 -35.15
N VAL A 7 -12.69 -23.95 -35.86
CA VAL A 7 -11.69 -22.96 -35.44
C VAL A 7 -12.23 -22.21 -34.22
N ILE A 8 -11.77 -22.57 -33.02
CA ILE A 8 -12.05 -21.79 -31.80
C ILE A 8 -11.20 -20.53 -31.85
N GLN A 9 -11.81 -19.42 -32.27
CA GLN A 9 -11.21 -18.10 -32.17
C GLN A 9 -11.20 -17.67 -30.69
N ALA A 10 -10.05 -17.78 -30.02
CA ALA A 10 -9.90 -17.30 -28.66
C ALA A 10 -10.11 -15.78 -28.61
N ALA A 11 -11.08 -15.33 -27.80
CA ALA A 11 -11.35 -13.91 -27.59
C ALA A 11 -10.12 -13.23 -26.96
N GLN A 12 -9.75 -12.06 -27.49
CA GLN A 12 -8.66 -11.27 -26.94
C GLN A 12 -9.05 -10.75 -25.54
N SER A 13 -8.20 -11.03 -24.57
CA SER A 13 -8.42 -10.65 -23.17
C SER A 13 -8.49 -9.12 -23.01
N PRO A 14 -9.41 -8.58 -22.19
CA PRO A 14 -9.59 -7.14 -22.01
C PRO A 14 -8.44 -6.49 -21.23
N TRP A 15 -7.54 -7.27 -20.65
CA TRP A 15 -6.38 -6.80 -19.92
C TRP A 15 -5.19 -6.62 -20.86
N LYS A 16 -4.91 -5.36 -21.23
CA LYS A 16 -3.64 -5.00 -21.86
C LYS A 16 -2.58 -4.90 -20.78
N SER A 17 -1.73 -5.91 -20.64
CA SER A 17 -0.54 -5.83 -19.78
C SER A 17 0.40 -4.75 -20.32
N PRO A 18 0.93 -3.85 -19.47
CA PRO A 18 2.08 -3.05 -19.87
C PRO A 18 3.20 -4.04 -20.19
N VAL A 19 3.68 -4.03 -21.44
CA VAL A 19 4.82 -4.87 -21.82
C VAL A 19 6.05 -4.24 -21.19
N VAL A 20 6.39 -4.65 -19.98
CA VAL A 20 7.67 -4.37 -19.33
C VAL A 20 8.48 -5.65 -19.42
N GLY A 21 9.38 -5.71 -20.42
CA GLY A 21 10.34 -6.81 -20.58
C GLY A 21 9.71 -8.14 -20.97
N SER A 22 10.05 -8.66 -22.14
CA SER A 22 9.73 -10.03 -22.54
C SER A 22 10.60 -11.04 -21.76
N SER A 23 10.47 -11.14 -20.43
CA SER A 23 10.95 -12.32 -19.72
C SER A 23 9.85 -13.39 -19.85
N ARG A 24 10.10 -14.38 -20.71
CA ARG A 24 9.24 -15.56 -20.82
C ARG A 24 9.22 -16.24 -19.45
N LEU A 25 8.11 -16.14 -18.72
CA LEU A 25 7.94 -16.86 -17.45
C LEU A 25 8.13 -18.35 -17.73
N VAL A 26 9.20 -18.93 -17.19
CA VAL A 26 9.47 -20.35 -17.27
C VAL A 26 8.63 -21.01 -16.18
N TYR A 27 7.80 -21.97 -16.57
CA TYR A 27 6.96 -22.72 -15.65
C TYR A 27 7.15 -24.21 -15.88
N GLU A 28 7.27 -24.97 -14.79
CA GLU A 28 7.32 -26.42 -14.83
C GLU A 28 5.98 -26.98 -14.36
N VAL A 29 5.35 -27.82 -15.20
CA VAL A 29 4.11 -28.51 -14.82
C VAL A 29 4.44 -29.91 -14.37
N SER A 30 4.15 -30.23 -13.11
CA SER A 30 4.24 -31.58 -12.57
C SER A 30 2.93 -31.95 -11.88
N ASN A 31 2.39 -33.14 -12.16
CA ASN A 31 1.12 -33.64 -11.62
C ASN A 31 -0.08 -32.66 -11.73
N GLY A 32 -0.14 -31.87 -12.81
CA GLY A 32 -1.20 -30.87 -13.02
C GLY A 32 -1.03 -29.57 -12.24
N VAL A 33 0.08 -29.39 -11.53
CA VAL A 33 0.44 -28.14 -10.84
C VAL A 33 1.57 -27.46 -11.62
N ALA A 34 1.34 -26.22 -12.03
CA ALA A 34 2.37 -25.37 -12.61
C ALA A 34 3.11 -24.63 -11.48
N ALA A 35 4.41 -24.87 -11.36
CA ALA A 35 5.30 -24.09 -10.54
C ALA A 35 5.99 -23.03 -11.42
N ILE A 36 6.02 -21.80 -10.95
CA ILE A 36 6.67 -20.66 -11.62
C ILE A 36 7.69 -20.09 -10.64
N ASP A 37 8.94 -20.00 -11.09
CA ASP A 37 9.93 -19.16 -10.41
C ASP A 37 9.71 -17.72 -10.85
N ILE A 38 9.45 -16.84 -9.88
CA ILE A 38 9.28 -15.41 -10.13
C ILE A 38 10.68 -14.81 -10.29
N PRO A 39 11.07 -14.35 -11.49
CA PRO A 39 12.42 -13.85 -11.71
C PRO A 39 12.64 -12.52 -10.97
N GLU A 40 13.89 -12.31 -10.50
CA GLU A 40 14.25 -11.25 -9.56
C GLU A 40 14.10 -9.82 -10.13
N ASP A 41 14.12 -9.72 -11.46
CA ASP A 41 13.91 -8.48 -12.20
C ASP A 41 12.50 -7.90 -11.97
N ILE A 42 11.51 -8.73 -11.68
CA ILE A 42 10.14 -8.30 -11.32
C ILE A 42 10.14 -7.54 -9.98
N TYR A 43 10.93 -8.00 -9.01
CA TYR A 43 11.04 -7.33 -7.71
C TYR A 43 11.84 -6.01 -7.79
N THR A 44 12.80 -5.93 -8.70
CA THR A 44 13.73 -4.78 -8.80
C THR A 44 13.18 -3.63 -9.66
N SER A 45 12.34 -3.94 -10.66
CA SER A 45 11.87 -2.94 -11.65
C SER A 45 10.57 -2.23 -11.26
N SER A 46 9.89 -2.67 -10.20
CA SER A 46 8.60 -2.11 -9.81
C SER A 46 8.75 -1.08 -8.69
N ASP A 47 8.12 0.08 -8.90
CA ASP A 47 7.93 1.06 -7.84
C ASP A 47 7.11 0.42 -6.70
N PRO A 48 7.67 0.26 -5.49
CA PRO A 48 6.97 -0.48 -4.45
C PRO A 48 5.66 0.21 -4.08
N LEU A 49 4.55 -0.52 -4.10
CA LEU A 49 3.21 0.04 -3.83
C LEU A 49 3.15 0.73 -2.46
N TRP A 50 3.88 0.20 -1.48
CA TRP A 50 3.96 0.74 -0.12
C TRP A 50 4.72 2.06 -0.02
N LYS A 51 5.46 2.51 -1.06
CA LYS A 51 6.26 3.74 -1.00
C LYS A 51 5.46 5.00 -0.69
N ASN A 52 4.16 4.97 -1.02
CA ASN A 52 3.24 6.07 -0.77
C ASN A 52 2.53 5.97 0.57
N TYR A 53 2.82 4.96 1.39
CA TYR A 53 2.14 4.73 2.64
C TYR A 53 3.03 5.06 3.84
N VAL A 54 2.37 5.56 4.88
CA VAL A 54 2.89 5.61 6.24
C VAL A 54 1.88 4.95 7.17
N VAL A 55 2.36 4.36 8.24
CA VAL A 55 1.52 3.75 9.26
C VAL A 55 1.47 4.65 10.48
N GLY A 56 0.29 4.82 11.04
CA GLY A 56 0.07 5.54 12.28
C GLY A 56 -0.48 4.63 13.37
N TYR A 57 0.08 4.78 14.57
CA TYR A 57 -0.29 4.07 15.77
C TYR A 57 -0.82 5.05 16.81
N PHE A 58 -2.08 4.88 17.22
CA PHE A 58 -2.70 5.64 18.29
C PHE A 58 -2.27 5.09 19.65
N ILE A 59 -1.93 5.99 20.57
CA ILE A 59 -1.73 5.67 21.98
C ILE A 59 -3.10 5.80 22.67
N GLY A 60 -3.86 4.70 22.65
CA GLY A 60 -5.27 4.66 23.08
C GLY A 60 -6.21 4.29 21.94
N ASP A 61 -7.52 4.39 22.19
CA ASP A 61 -8.53 4.12 21.17
C ASP A 61 -8.49 5.16 20.05
N ALA A 62 -8.43 4.70 18.80
CA ALA A 62 -8.42 5.61 17.67
C ALA A 62 -9.77 6.35 17.53
N PRO A 63 -9.75 7.64 17.17
CA PRO A 63 -10.96 8.36 16.81
C PRO A 63 -11.68 7.74 15.61
N HIS A 64 -12.93 8.12 15.40
CA HIS A 64 -13.68 7.72 14.20
C HIS A 64 -12.95 8.13 12.91
N VAL A 65 -12.95 7.27 11.89
CA VAL A 65 -12.18 7.44 10.64
C VAL A 65 -12.45 8.78 9.95
N GLY A 66 -13.68 9.29 10.02
CA GLY A 66 -14.03 10.61 9.49
C GLY A 66 -13.30 11.76 10.19
N SER A 67 -13.16 11.69 11.52
CA SER A 67 -12.42 12.68 12.33
C SER A 67 -10.93 12.62 12.02
N ILE A 68 -10.40 11.40 11.79
CA ILE A 68 -9.02 11.21 11.36
C ILE A 68 -8.79 11.90 10.02
N HIS A 69 -9.59 11.60 9.00
CA HIS A 69 -9.51 12.24 7.68
C HIS A 69 -9.56 13.76 7.76
N ALA A 70 -10.54 14.32 8.47
CA ALA A 70 -10.70 15.77 8.60
C ALA A 70 -9.46 16.41 9.26
N THR A 71 -8.96 15.78 10.32
CA THR A 71 -7.82 16.31 11.07
C THR A 71 -6.52 16.21 10.30
N VAL A 72 -6.19 15.07 9.69
CA VAL A 72 -4.93 14.91 8.93
C VAL A 72 -4.89 15.83 7.72
N ASN A 73 -6.02 16.00 7.02
CA ASN A 73 -6.12 16.97 5.94
C ASN A 73 -5.84 18.39 6.45
N ARG A 74 -6.33 18.76 7.64
CA ARG A 74 -6.10 20.08 8.24
C ARG A 74 -4.66 20.29 8.72
N ILE A 75 -4.04 19.31 9.38
CA ILE A 75 -2.75 19.51 10.08
C ILE A 75 -1.52 19.14 9.25
N TRP A 76 -1.66 18.26 8.25
CA TRP A 76 -0.54 17.86 7.40
C TRP A 76 -0.41 18.74 6.16
N THR A 77 -1.53 19.13 5.55
CA THR A 77 -1.53 19.96 4.34
C THR A 77 -1.31 21.45 4.64
N SER A 78 -0.92 22.22 3.62
CA SER A 78 -0.79 23.67 3.71
C SER A 78 -2.07 24.34 3.20
N PRO A 79 -2.47 25.50 3.74
CA PRO A 79 -3.62 26.25 3.23
C PRO A 79 -3.51 26.47 1.72
N GLY A 80 -4.61 26.22 1.00
CA GLY A 80 -4.67 26.39 -0.46
C GLY A 80 -4.12 25.22 -1.28
N VAL A 81 -3.41 24.25 -0.67
CA VAL A 81 -2.92 23.06 -1.37
C VAL A 81 -3.92 21.92 -1.22
N LYS A 82 -4.55 21.52 -2.33
CA LYS A 82 -5.41 20.33 -2.35
C LYS A 82 -4.54 19.08 -2.51
N VAL A 83 -4.24 18.41 -1.40
CA VAL A 83 -3.63 17.07 -1.40
C VAL A 83 -4.67 16.07 -0.89
N LYS A 84 -4.80 14.93 -1.60
CA LYS A 84 -5.64 13.82 -1.15
C LYS A 84 -4.82 12.91 -0.23
N ILE A 85 -5.33 12.68 0.97
CA ILE A 85 -4.80 11.68 1.92
C ILE A 85 -5.88 10.62 2.10
N ASP A 86 -5.60 9.40 1.64
CA ASP A 86 -6.49 8.27 1.90
C ASP A 86 -6.12 7.63 3.25
N VAL A 87 -7.13 7.36 4.08
CA VAL A 87 -6.97 6.77 5.41
C VAL A 87 -7.62 5.39 5.37
N GLN A 88 -6.86 4.38 5.76
CA GLN A 88 -7.30 2.99 5.75
C GLN A 88 -7.17 2.41 7.17
N PHE A 89 -8.24 1.77 7.64
CA PHE A 89 -8.25 1.09 8.92
C PHE A 89 -7.47 -0.24 8.83
N ILE A 90 -6.55 -0.48 9.76
CA ILE A 90 -5.94 -1.80 9.97
C ILE A 90 -6.53 -2.43 11.24
N SER A 91 -6.52 -1.69 12.35
CA SER A 91 -6.96 -2.17 13.65
C SER A 91 -7.44 -1.01 14.53
N LYS A 92 -7.94 -1.33 15.74
CA LYS A 92 -8.46 -0.34 16.69
C LYS A 92 -7.49 0.81 17.00
N THR A 93 -6.19 0.59 16.85
CA THR A 93 -5.14 1.57 17.14
C THR A 93 -4.25 1.88 15.94
N SER A 94 -4.45 1.22 14.79
CA SER A 94 -3.51 1.29 13.66
C SER A 94 -4.20 1.66 12.35
N PHE A 95 -3.63 2.63 11.64
CA PHE A 95 -4.15 3.13 10.38
C PHE A 95 -3.03 3.32 9.35
N LEU A 96 -3.36 3.11 8.08
CA LEU A 96 -2.51 3.49 6.95
C LEU A 96 -2.95 4.82 6.37
N PHE A 97 -1.97 5.63 6.01
CA PHE A 97 -2.18 6.90 5.34
C PHE A 97 -1.45 6.84 3.99
N ARG A 98 -2.22 6.89 2.90
CA ARG A 98 -1.65 7.04 1.56
C ARG A 98 -1.41 8.51 1.27
N ILE A 99 -0.15 8.87 1.05
CA ILE A 99 0.30 10.23 0.73
C ILE A 99 1.19 10.14 -0.51
N GLU A 100 0.63 10.46 -1.67
CA GLU A 100 1.37 10.42 -2.95
C GLU A 100 2.43 11.52 -3.04
N ASN A 101 2.14 12.69 -2.46
CA ASN A 101 3.10 13.79 -2.42
C ASN A 101 4.27 13.45 -1.48
N GLU A 102 5.44 13.24 -2.06
CA GLU A 102 6.64 12.85 -1.31
C GLU A 102 7.08 13.91 -0.30
N ALA A 103 7.09 15.19 -0.66
CA ALA A 103 7.48 16.26 0.25
C ALA A 103 6.59 16.32 1.50
N LEU A 104 5.28 16.12 1.32
CA LEU A 104 4.32 16.01 2.40
C LEU A 104 4.59 14.76 3.25
N ARG A 105 4.80 13.60 2.62
CA ARG A 105 5.10 12.35 3.31
C ARG A 105 6.36 12.48 4.18
N GLN A 106 7.42 13.11 3.66
CA GLN A 106 8.65 13.38 4.41
C GLN A 106 8.44 14.36 5.57
N LYS A 107 7.61 15.40 5.37
CA LYS A 107 7.22 16.32 6.45
C LYS A 107 6.50 15.57 7.59
N VAL A 108 5.57 14.67 7.25
CA VAL A 108 4.81 13.86 8.21
C VAL A 108 5.74 12.91 8.97
N LEU A 109 6.63 12.20 8.27
CA LEU A 109 7.59 11.28 8.88
C LEU A 109 8.61 11.99 9.78
N ARG A 110 9.05 13.20 9.41
CA ARG A 110 10.00 13.97 10.22
C ARG A 110 9.42 14.38 11.57
N ARG A 111 8.13 14.77 11.60
CA ARG A 111 7.40 15.04 12.84
C ARG A 111 6.67 13.77 13.26
N ARG A 112 7.38 12.76 13.79
CA ARG A 112 6.79 11.45 14.10
C ARG A 112 5.55 11.50 15.00
N TYR A 113 5.46 12.48 15.90
CA TYR A 113 4.38 12.59 16.88
C TYR A 113 3.35 13.64 16.45
N TRP A 114 2.09 13.22 16.39
CA TRP A 114 0.93 14.04 16.06
C TRP A 114 -0.18 13.86 17.10
N HIS A 115 -1.19 14.71 17.04
CA HIS A 115 -2.43 14.55 17.80
C HIS A 115 -3.62 14.60 16.85
N VAL A 116 -4.55 13.68 17.02
CA VAL A 116 -5.83 13.66 16.29
C VAL A 116 -6.94 13.54 17.32
N THR A 117 -7.79 14.56 17.42
CA THR A 117 -8.88 14.61 18.40
C THR A 117 -8.39 14.30 19.83
N ASP A 118 -7.28 14.94 20.22
CA ASP A 118 -6.61 14.79 21.51
C ASP A 118 -6.02 13.39 21.81
N VAL A 119 -6.02 12.48 20.83
CA VAL A 119 -5.34 11.18 20.94
C VAL A 119 -3.95 11.27 20.29
N PRO A 120 -2.87 10.91 21.00
CA PRO A 120 -1.53 10.86 20.43
C PRO A 120 -1.43 9.84 19.30
N LEU A 121 -0.79 10.23 18.20
CA LEU A 121 -0.58 9.43 17.00
C LEU A 121 0.91 9.40 16.65
N VAL A 122 1.49 8.21 16.61
CA VAL A 122 2.88 7.99 16.21
C VAL A 122 2.94 7.49 14.78
N ILE A 123 3.63 8.23 13.91
CA ILE A 123 3.80 7.90 12.50
C ILE A 123 5.15 7.24 12.23
N ASN A 124 5.13 6.12 11.50
CA ASN A 124 6.30 5.41 11.00
C ASN A 124 6.19 5.15 9.50
N LEU A 125 7.35 4.89 8.88
CA LEU A 125 7.41 4.40 7.50
C LEU A 125 6.71 3.04 7.42
N TRP A 126 5.95 2.81 6.35
CA TRP A 126 5.35 1.51 6.08
C TRP A 126 6.20 0.77 5.02
N THR A 127 6.71 -0.39 5.42
CA THR A 127 7.47 -1.34 4.61
C THR A 127 7.06 -2.76 5.00
N PRO A 128 7.32 -3.77 4.16
CA PRO A 128 7.06 -5.17 4.53
C PRO A 128 7.69 -5.57 5.88
N GLU A 129 8.91 -5.09 6.16
CA GLU A 129 9.65 -5.39 7.39
C GLU A 129 9.00 -4.74 8.62
N THR A 130 8.59 -3.48 8.50
CA THR A 130 7.93 -2.75 9.59
C THR A 130 6.50 -3.22 9.83
N ALA A 131 5.83 -3.72 8.78
CA ALA A 131 4.53 -4.39 8.88
C ALA A 131 4.62 -5.71 9.65
N ALA A 132 5.71 -6.48 9.44
CA ALA A 132 5.94 -7.75 10.11
C ALA A 132 6.30 -7.59 11.60
N SER A 133 6.84 -6.43 11.98
CA SER A 133 7.27 -6.14 13.36
C SER A 133 6.76 -4.78 13.84
N PRO A 134 5.46 -4.66 14.15
CA PRO A 134 4.89 -3.40 14.64
C PRO A 134 5.49 -3.00 16.00
N PRO A 135 5.60 -1.69 16.28
CA PRO A 135 6.20 -1.20 17.51
C PRO A 135 5.35 -1.55 18.75
N ASN A 136 6.00 -1.82 19.87
CA ASN A 136 5.31 -1.99 21.14
C ASN A 136 4.88 -0.63 21.70
N LEU A 137 3.57 -0.37 21.66
CA LEU A 137 2.98 0.90 22.09
C LEU A 137 2.96 1.09 23.61
N SER A 138 3.07 0.01 24.41
CA SER A 138 3.08 0.09 25.87
C SER A 138 4.35 0.74 26.43
N ALA A 139 5.42 0.81 25.64
CA ALA A 139 6.69 1.40 26.04
C ALA A 139 6.86 2.86 25.59
N MET A 140 5.84 3.44 24.94
CA MET A 140 5.91 4.82 24.46
C MET A 140 5.61 5.81 25.61
N PRO A 141 6.40 6.89 25.77
CA PRO A 141 6.13 7.89 26.78
C PRO A 141 4.83 8.63 26.44
N LEU A 142 3.97 8.80 27.45
CA LEU A 142 2.76 9.62 27.42
C LEU A 142 3.10 11.11 27.58
#